data_AF-A0A9P6YUU2-F1
#
_entry.id   AF-A0A9P6YUU2-F1
#
_cell.length_a   1.000
_cell.length_b   1.000
_cell.length_c   1.000
_cell.angle_alpha   90.00
_cell.angle_beta   90.00
_cell.angle_gamma   90.00
#
_symmetry.space_group_name_H-M   'P 1'
#
loop_
_entity.id
_entity.type
_entity.pdbx_description
1 polymer ?
#
loop_
_entity_poly.entity_id
_entity_poly.type
_entity_poly.pdbx_seq_one_letter_code
_entity_poly.pdbx_strand_id
1 'polypeptide(L)'
;MSASENNNTKGPNRYNLTPAQIQQKELEKLFEKIDKPVQIPTPLPKEKNVIPPPKDFVRNVSGSSAGAGSGDFHVYRAQRRREYARMKNMEDQERQEREENEYKNRLARLREEDEERTAKRRAKRQKRNKKKQGKAVEEKTQEKKEEEKKVEEKEKKEEKTEENSEKKEDKKLE
;
A
#
# COMPACT_ATOMS: atom_id res chain seq x y z
N MET A 1 -37.54 46.25 -5.34
CA MET A 1 -36.32 46.30 -6.18
C MET A 1 -35.70 44.92 -6.12
N SER A 2 -36.11 43.98 -6.99
CA SER A 2 -35.48 43.67 -8.29
C SER A 2 -33.96 43.59 -8.17
N ALA A 3 -33.28 42.46 -8.35
CA ALA A 3 -33.41 41.55 -9.48
C ALA A 3 -33.05 40.11 -9.11
N SER A 4 -33.93 39.17 -9.45
CA SER A 4 -33.58 37.77 -9.65
C SER A 4 -32.93 37.67 -11.03
N GLU A 5 -31.60 37.57 -11.06
CA GLU A 5 -30.85 37.37 -12.29
C GLU A 5 -31.21 36.01 -12.90
N ASN A 6 -32.06 36.05 -13.93
CA ASN A 6 -32.40 34.93 -14.79
C ASN A 6 -31.17 34.53 -15.61
N ASN A 7 -30.23 33.83 -14.98
CA ASN A 7 -29.17 33.13 -15.67
C ASN A 7 -29.65 31.72 -15.98
N ASN A 8 -30.21 31.55 -17.18
CA ASN A 8 -30.04 30.41 -18.09
C ASN A 8 -31.31 30.12 -18.90
N THR A 9 -31.53 30.89 -19.97
CA THR A 9 -32.61 30.69 -20.95
C THR A 9 -32.30 29.62 -22.00
N LYS A 10 -31.27 28.80 -21.81
CA LYS A 10 -31.08 27.59 -22.61
C LYS A 10 -31.54 26.40 -21.78
N GLY A 11 -32.66 25.80 -22.18
CA GLY A 11 -33.16 24.56 -21.57
C GLY A 11 -32.05 23.51 -21.49
N PRO A 12 -32.13 22.56 -20.53
CA PRO A 12 -31.04 21.63 -20.27
C PRO A 12 -30.61 20.95 -21.56
N ASN A 13 -29.32 21.09 -21.89
CA ASN A 13 -28.76 20.55 -23.12
C ASN A 13 -28.93 19.03 -23.08
N ARG A 14 -29.84 18.50 -23.90
CA ARG A 14 -30.20 17.06 -23.87
C ARG A 14 -29.09 16.15 -24.44
N TYR A 15 -28.07 16.76 -25.04
CA TYR A 15 -26.94 16.10 -25.70
C TYR A 15 -25.63 16.82 -25.31
N ASN A 16 -24.50 16.11 -25.38
CA ASN A 16 -23.15 16.61 -25.02
C ASN A 16 -23.03 17.08 -23.56
N LEU A 17 -23.49 16.25 -22.63
CA LEU A 17 -23.35 16.52 -21.20
C LEU A 17 -21.89 16.42 -20.76
N THR A 18 -21.48 17.31 -19.85
CA THR A 18 -20.19 17.18 -19.18
C THR A 18 -20.19 15.93 -18.28
N PRO A 19 -19.02 15.36 -17.93
CA PRO A 19 -18.95 14.22 -17.01
C PRO A 19 -19.69 14.46 -15.69
N ALA A 20 -19.60 15.69 -15.16
CA ALA A 20 -20.32 16.10 -13.95
C ALA A 20 -21.86 16.11 -14.16
N GLN A 21 -22.34 16.55 -15.32
CA GLN A 21 -23.77 16.54 -15.64
C GLN A 21 -24.31 15.12 -15.85
N ILE A 22 -23.51 14.20 -16.40
CA ILE A 22 -23.86 12.78 -16.52
C ILE A 22 -24.05 12.17 -15.14
N GLN A 23 -23.08 12.39 -14.24
CA GLN A 23 -23.14 11.92 -12.85
C GLN A 23 -24.35 12.54 -12.11
N GLN A 24 -24.58 13.84 -12.27
CA GLN A 24 -25.75 14.51 -11.68
C GLN A 24 -27.05 13.85 -12.13
N LYS A 25 -27.21 13.59 -13.43
CA LYS A 25 -28.40 12.93 -13.99
C LYS A 25 -28.57 11.49 -13.48
N GLU A 26 -27.47 10.76 -13.32
CA GLU A 26 -27.49 9.41 -12.72
C GLU A 26 -27.90 9.45 -11.24
N LEU A 27 -27.39 10.43 -10.49
CA LEU A 27 -27.77 10.66 -9.09
C LEU A 27 -29.23 11.06 -8.95
N GLU A 28 -29.72 12.00 -9.77
CA GLU A 28 -31.14 12.39 -9.81
C GLU A 28 -32.04 11.17 -10.03
N LYS A 29 -31.67 10.31 -10.98
CA LYS A 29 -32.39 9.04 -11.25
C LYS A 29 -32.36 8.05 -10.08
N LEU A 30 -31.26 8.02 -9.31
CA LEU A 30 -31.15 7.19 -8.10
C LEU A 30 -32.00 7.77 -6.96
N PHE A 31 -32.02 9.09 -6.80
CA PHE A 31 -32.80 9.80 -5.79
C PHE A 31 -34.31 9.73 -6.03
N GLU A 32 -34.77 9.63 -7.27
CA GLU A 32 -36.19 9.38 -7.60
C GLU A 32 -36.74 8.11 -6.91
N LYS A 33 -35.88 7.13 -6.60
CA LYS A 33 -36.27 5.83 -6.02
C LYS A 33 -35.35 5.44 -4.88
N ILE A 34 -35.30 6.28 -3.86
CA ILE A 34 -34.42 6.10 -2.70
C ILE A 34 -34.67 4.79 -1.93
N ASP A 35 -35.91 4.29 -1.92
CA ASP A 35 -36.30 3.07 -1.21
C ASP A 35 -35.80 1.78 -1.90
N LYS A 36 -35.36 1.85 -3.16
CA LYS A 36 -34.86 0.68 -3.89
C LYS A 36 -33.37 0.49 -3.63
N PRO A 37 -32.93 -0.65 -3.08
CA PRO A 37 -31.52 -0.89 -2.87
C PRO A 37 -30.78 -0.93 -4.21
N VAL A 38 -29.67 -0.19 -4.29
CA VAL A 38 -28.80 -0.15 -5.47
C VAL A 38 -28.01 -1.45 -5.54
N GLN A 39 -28.09 -2.15 -6.67
CA GLN A 39 -27.30 -3.34 -6.95
C GLN A 39 -25.91 -2.91 -7.41
N ILE A 40 -24.94 -2.92 -6.49
CA ILE A 40 -23.53 -2.75 -6.86
C ILE A 40 -23.07 -4.06 -7.50
N PRO A 41 -22.57 -4.05 -8.75
CA PRO A 41 -22.10 -5.27 -9.38
C PRO A 41 -20.95 -5.84 -8.55
N THR A 42 -21.17 -7.00 -7.95
CA THR A 42 -20.09 -7.77 -7.36
C THR A 42 -19.11 -8.15 -8.47
N PRO A 43 -17.79 -8.18 -8.21
CA PRO A 43 -16.83 -8.60 -9.21
C PRO A 43 -17.25 -9.96 -9.75
N LEU A 44 -17.39 -10.06 -11.07
CA LEU A 44 -17.78 -11.32 -11.67
C LEU A 44 -16.74 -12.38 -11.32
N PRO A 45 -17.15 -13.65 -11.13
CA PRO A 45 -16.21 -14.75 -10.95
C PRO A 45 -15.13 -14.67 -12.02
N LYS A 46 -13.87 -14.75 -11.60
CA LYS A 46 -12.69 -14.57 -12.47
C LYS A 46 -12.71 -15.53 -13.66
N GLU A 47 -13.36 -16.68 -13.51
CA GLU A 47 -13.40 -17.72 -14.53
C GLU A 47 -14.79 -17.81 -15.19
N LYS A 48 -15.08 -16.87 -16.09
CA LYS A 48 -16.31 -16.92 -16.91
C LYS A 48 -16.29 -18.01 -17.99
N ASN A 49 -15.12 -18.56 -18.28
CA ASN A 49 -14.87 -19.47 -19.40
C ASN A 49 -14.53 -20.89 -18.95
N VAL A 50 -15.02 -21.36 -17.81
CA VAL A 50 -14.83 -22.77 -17.42
C VAL A 50 -15.78 -23.61 -18.27
N ILE A 51 -15.21 -24.46 -19.13
CA ILE A 51 -16.00 -25.45 -19.85
C ILE A 51 -16.62 -26.38 -18.81
N PRO A 52 -17.92 -26.67 -18.91
CA PRO A 52 -18.57 -27.50 -17.92
C PRO A 52 -17.86 -28.86 -17.82
N PRO A 53 -17.75 -29.42 -16.61
CA PRO A 53 -17.10 -30.70 -16.42
C PRO A 53 -17.77 -31.78 -17.29
N PRO A 54 -17.01 -32.81 -17.69
CA PRO A 54 -17.60 -33.95 -18.39
C PRO A 54 -18.71 -34.59 -17.54
N LYS A 55 -19.70 -35.18 -18.19
CA LYS A 55 -20.77 -35.90 -17.49
C LYS A 55 -20.23 -37.23 -16.96
N ASP A 56 -20.57 -37.59 -15.73
CA ASP A 56 -20.13 -38.84 -15.11
C ASP A 56 -20.65 -40.07 -15.84
N PHE A 57 -21.91 -40.02 -16.29
CA PHE A 57 -22.57 -41.12 -16.99
C PHE A 57 -23.20 -40.66 -18.30
N VAL A 58 -22.83 -41.35 -19.39
CA VAL A 58 -23.48 -41.21 -20.69
C VAL A 58 -24.47 -42.36 -20.86
N ARG A 59 -25.76 -42.05 -20.89
CA ARG A 59 -26.85 -43.06 -20.94
C ARG A 59 -27.09 -43.62 -22.34
N ASN A 60 -26.64 -42.91 -23.38
CA ASN A 60 -26.98 -43.21 -24.77
C ASN A 60 -25.75 -43.73 -25.53
N VAL A 61 -25.08 -44.75 -24.99
CA VAL A 61 -23.91 -45.36 -25.62
C VAL A 61 -24.37 -46.59 -26.40
N SER A 62 -24.18 -46.58 -27.72
CA SER A 62 -24.40 -47.75 -28.58
C SER A 62 -23.33 -48.82 -28.30
N GLY A 63 -23.66 -50.08 -28.58
CA GLY A 63 -22.73 -51.20 -28.35
C GLY A 63 -21.42 -51.04 -29.13
N SER A 64 -20.32 -51.61 -28.63
CA SER A 64 -18.98 -51.41 -29.19
C SER A 64 -18.81 -51.92 -30.63
N SER A 65 -19.63 -52.86 -31.07
CA SER A 65 -19.66 -53.39 -32.44
C SER A 65 -20.78 -52.79 -33.30
N ALA A 66 -21.56 -51.84 -32.78
CA ALA A 66 -22.59 -51.16 -33.55
C ALA A 66 -21.94 -50.25 -34.61
N GLY A 67 -22.54 -50.21 -35.81
CA GLY A 67 -22.07 -49.34 -36.89
C GLY A 67 -22.30 -47.84 -36.60
N ALA A 68 -21.72 -46.99 -37.44
CA ALA A 68 -21.87 -45.53 -37.31
C ALA A 68 -23.33 -45.10 -37.56
N GLY A 69 -23.94 -44.48 -36.55
CA GLY A 69 -25.26 -43.87 -36.63
C GLY A 69 -25.23 -42.48 -37.28
N SER A 70 -26.37 -42.01 -37.76
CA SER A 70 -26.50 -40.68 -38.38
C SER A 70 -26.20 -39.51 -37.43
N GLY A 71 -26.33 -39.73 -36.11
CA GLY A 71 -26.03 -38.75 -35.07
C GLY A 71 -24.58 -38.70 -34.61
N ASP A 72 -23.77 -39.72 -34.93
CA ASP A 72 -22.42 -39.90 -34.36
C ASP A 72 -21.48 -38.77 -34.79
N PHE A 73 -21.64 -38.28 -36.02
CA PHE A 73 -20.88 -37.12 -36.50
C PHE A 73 -21.11 -35.87 -35.64
N HIS A 74 -22.35 -35.62 -35.20
CA HIS A 74 -22.65 -34.46 -34.37
C HIS A 74 -22.16 -34.63 -32.94
N VAL A 75 -22.21 -35.85 -32.39
CA VAL A 75 -21.61 -36.17 -31.10
C VAL A 75 -20.12 -35.91 -31.14
N TYR A 76 -19.42 -36.42 -32.16
CA TYR A 76 -18.00 -36.20 -32.36
C TYR A 76 -17.65 -34.71 -32.51
N ARG A 77 -18.38 -33.97 -33.35
CA ARG A 77 -18.19 -32.53 -33.53
C ARG A 77 -18.33 -31.76 -32.22
N ALA A 78 -19.33 -32.09 -31.40
CA ALA A 78 -19.55 -31.46 -30.11
C ALA A 78 -18.44 -31.80 -29.11
N GLN A 79 -18.03 -33.08 -29.05
CA GLN A 79 -16.93 -33.53 -28.19
C GLN A 79 -15.61 -32.89 -28.58
N ARG A 80 -15.26 -32.86 -29.88
CA ARG A 80 -14.02 -32.24 -30.38
C ARG A 80 -13.97 -30.75 -30.05
N ARG A 81 -15.09 -30.02 -30.24
CA ARG A 81 -15.18 -28.59 -29.85
C ARG A 81 -14.98 -28.38 -28.35
N ARG A 82 -15.60 -29.23 -27.52
CA ARG A 82 -15.43 -29.19 -26.06
C ARG A 82 -13.96 -29.43 -25.69
N GLU A 83 -13.33 -30.42 -26.31
CA GLU A 83 -11.95 -30.78 -26.01
C GLU A 83 -10.95 -29.71 -26.45
N TYR A 84 -11.11 -29.13 -27.63
CA TYR A 84 -10.26 -28.02 -28.08
C TYR A 84 -10.40 -26.79 -27.20
N ALA A 85 -11.62 -26.45 -26.81
CA ALA A 85 -11.83 -25.37 -25.86
C ALA A 85 -11.16 -25.70 -24.52
N ARG A 86 -11.20 -26.97 -24.08
CA ARG A 86 -10.62 -27.42 -22.79
C ARG A 86 -9.11 -27.30 -22.80
N MET A 87 -8.47 -27.81 -23.85
CA MET A 87 -7.02 -27.70 -24.03
C MET A 87 -6.60 -26.23 -24.12
N LYS A 88 -7.30 -25.42 -24.93
CA LYS A 88 -7.01 -23.99 -25.06
C LYS A 88 -7.11 -23.25 -23.72
N ASN A 89 -8.15 -23.50 -22.93
CA ASN A 89 -8.30 -22.87 -21.62
C ASN A 89 -7.17 -23.27 -20.67
N MET A 90 -6.75 -24.54 -20.68
CA MET A 90 -5.65 -25.03 -19.85
C MET A 90 -4.32 -24.35 -20.25
N GLU A 91 -4.05 -24.26 -21.55
CA GLU A 91 -2.87 -23.56 -22.08
C GLU A 91 -2.90 -22.05 -21.75
N ASP A 92 -4.06 -21.40 -21.88
CA ASP A 92 -4.23 -19.98 -21.56
C ASP A 92 -4.07 -19.72 -20.05
N GLN A 93 -4.56 -20.61 -19.19
CA GLN A 93 -4.37 -20.56 -17.73
C GLN A 93 -2.90 -20.75 -17.36
N GLU A 94 -2.24 -21.78 -17.90
CA GLU A 94 -0.81 -22.02 -17.66
C GLU A 94 0.05 -20.81 -18.08
N ARG A 95 -0.25 -20.22 -19.24
CA ARG A 95 0.43 -18.99 -19.70
C ARG A 95 0.23 -17.83 -18.73
N GLN A 96 -1.02 -17.57 -18.31
CA GLN A 96 -1.33 -16.51 -17.36
C GLN A 96 -0.66 -16.72 -16.01
N GLU A 97 -0.72 -17.92 -15.45
CA GLU A 97 -0.08 -18.26 -14.18
C GLU A 97 1.44 -18.07 -14.24
N ARG A 98 2.06 -18.49 -15.34
CA ARG A 98 3.49 -18.27 -15.57
C ARG A 98 3.85 -16.79 -15.61
N GLU A 99 3.13 -15.99 -16.41
CA GLU A 99 3.34 -14.55 -16.52
C GLU A 99 3.12 -13.83 -15.18
N GLU A 100 2.08 -14.21 -14.44
CA GLU A 100 1.81 -13.68 -13.10
C GLU A 100 2.92 -14.02 -12.11
N ASN A 101 3.42 -15.25 -12.13
CA ASN A 101 4.50 -15.68 -11.25
C ASN A 101 5.81 -14.96 -11.58
N GLU A 102 6.14 -14.83 -12.87
CA GLU A 102 7.29 -14.04 -13.32
C GLU A 102 7.18 -12.57 -12.88
N TYR A 103 5.99 -11.97 -13.01
CA TYR A 103 5.73 -10.60 -12.57
C TYR A 103 5.85 -10.45 -11.05
N LYS A 104 5.23 -11.34 -10.27
CA LYS A 104 5.31 -11.35 -8.80
C LYS A 104 6.75 -11.50 -8.32
N ASN A 105 7.52 -12.41 -8.92
CA ASN A 105 8.93 -12.60 -8.62
C ASN A 105 9.77 -11.36 -8.95
N ARG A 106 9.51 -10.71 -10.09
CA ARG A 106 10.19 -9.46 -10.47
C ARG A 106 9.88 -8.34 -9.48
N LEU A 107 8.61 -8.20 -9.08
CA LEU A 107 8.20 -7.17 -8.12
C LEU A 107 8.81 -7.41 -6.74
N ALA A 108 8.87 -8.66 -6.28
CA ALA A 108 9.50 -9.04 -5.02
C ALA A 108 11.00 -8.68 -5.02
N ARG A 109 11.73 -9.02 -6.08
CA ARG A 109 13.15 -8.66 -6.22
C ARG A 109 13.39 -7.16 -6.18
N LEU A 110 12.60 -6.38 -6.92
CA LEU A 110 12.72 -4.92 -6.91
C LEU A 110 12.45 -4.34 -5.52
N ARG A 111 11.45 -4.88 -4.82
CA ARG A 111 11.13 -4.48 -3.45
C ARG A 111 12.26 -4.79 -2.49
N GLU A 112 12.85 -5.98 -2.57
CA GLU A 112 14.01 -6.38 -1.76
C GLU A 112 15.21 -5.46 -2.02
N GLU A 113 15.53 -5.16 -3.29
CA GLU A 113 16.61 -4.24 -3.63
C GLU A 113 16.39 -2.83 -3.05
N ASP A 114 15.17 -2.31 -3.12
CA ASP A 114 14.83 -1.01 -2.55
C ASP A 114 14.86 -1.01 -1.02
N GLU A 115 14.39 -2.10 -0.39
CA GLU A 115 14.47 -2.31 1.06
C GLU A 115 15.92 -2.42 1.53
N GLU A 116 16.80 -3.12 0.79
CA GLU A 116 18.23 -3.17 1.08
C GLU A 116 18.90 -1.80 0.97
N ARG A 117 18.64 -1.07 -0.12
CA ARG A 117 19.22 0.27 -0.35
C ARG A 117 18.77 1.23 0.74
N THR A 118 17.49 1.20 1.10
CA THR A 118 16.95 2.03 2.18
C THR A 118 17.44 1.60 3.55
N ALA A 119 17.58 0.30 3.84
CA ALA A 119 18.15 -0.22 5.09
C ALA A 119 19.62 0.18 5.24
N LYS A 120 20.44 0.04 4.20
CA LYS A 120 21.85 0.49 4.18
C LYS A 120 21.96 1.99 4.48
N ARG A 121 21.12 2.83 3.86
CA ARG A 121 21.07 4.29 4.12
C ARG A 121 20.57 4.60 5.54
N ARG A 122 19.53 3.92 6.01
CA ARG A 122 18.98 4.06 7.37
C ARG A 122 20.02 3.70 8.43
N ALA A 123 20.75 2.59 8.25
CA ALA A 123 21.81 2.17 9.14
C ALA A 123 22.95 3.21 9.22
N LYS A 124 23.37 3.79 8.08
CA LYS A 124 24.34 4.89 8.05
C LYS A 124 23.84 6.12 8.83
N ARG A 125 22.58 6.52 8.64
CA ARG A 125 21.97 7.64 9.38
C ARG A 125 21.88 7.37 10.88
N GLN A 126 21.48 6.16 11.28
CA GLN A 126 21.41 5.75 12.69
C GLN A 126 22.79 5.76 13.35
N LYS A 127 23.83 5.25 12.68
CA LYS A 127 25.22 5.34 13.18
C LYS A 127 25.67 6.79 13.35
N ARG A 128 25.37 7.68 12.39
CA ARG A 128 25.69 9.12 12.49
C ARG A 128 24.93 9.79 13.64
N ASN A 129 23.65 9.48 13.81
CA ASN A 129 22.82 10.03 14.88
C ASN A 129 23.31 9.57 16.25
N LYS A 130 23.63 8.27 16.42
CA LYS A 130 24.23 7.74 17.66
C LYS A 130 25.56 8.42 18.00
N LYS A 131 26.45 8.63 17.01
CA LYS A 131 27.71 9.37 17.22
C LYS A 131 27.47 10.82 17.64
N LYS A 132 26.50 11.51 17.02
CA LYS A 132 26.14 12.89 17.40
C LYS A 132 25.53 12.96 18.80
N GLN A 133 24.66 12.02 19.15
CA GLN A 133 24.11 11.94 20.50
C GLN A 133 25.19 11.63 21.53
N GLY A 134 26.11 10.71 21.25
CA GLY A 134 27.26 10.42 22.10
C GLY A 134 28.13 11.65 22.35
N LYS A 135 28.48 12.41 21.29
CA LYS A 135 29.22 13.67 21.43
C LYS A 135 28.46 14.73 22.21
N ALA A 136 27.17 14.91 21.94
CA ALA A 136 26.34 15.88 22.67
C ALA A 136 26.17 15.48 24.15
N VAL A 137 26.19 14.19 24.47
CA VAL A 137 26.21 13.71 25.86
C VAL A 137 27.59 13.96 26.48
N GLU A 138 28.68 13.60 25.80
CA GLU A 138 30.06 13.86 26.28
C GLU A 138 30.30 15.35 26.54
N GLU A 139 29.94 16.24 25.60
CA GLU A 139 30.01 17.69 25.75
C GLU A 139 29.18 18.15 26.97
N LYS A 140 27.94 17.68 27.14
CA LYS A 140 27.12 18.01 28.33
C LYS A 140 27.71 17.48 29.64
N THR A 141 28.38 16.32 29.61
CA THR A 141 29.04 15.76 30.80
C THR A 141 30.33 16.51 31.14
N GLN A 142 31.05 16.99 30.13
CA GLN A 142 32.24 17.82 30.31
C GLN A 142 31.86 19.21 30.81
N GLU A 143 30.83 19.85 30.25
CA GLU A 143 30.28 21.12 30.77
C GLU A 143 29.84 20.98 32.23
N LYS A 144 29.12 19.90 32.59
CA LYS A 144 28.75 19.63 33.98
C LYS A 144 29.96 19.42 34.90
N LYS A 145 30.99 18.69 34.44
CA LYS A 145 32.22 18.47 35.23
C LYS A 145 33.06 19.73 35.37
N GLU A 146 33.07 20.60 34.36
CA GLU A 146 33.72 21.91 34.43
C GLU A 146 32.95 22.86 35.34
N GLU A 147 31.61 22.85 35.33
CA GLU A 147 30.80 23.58 36.29
C GLU A 147 31.02 23.07 37.73
N GLU A 148 31.01 21.76 37.97
CA GLU A 148 31.28 21.17 39.30
C GLU A 148 32.69 21.53 39.80
N LYS A 149 33.73 21.45 38.95
CA LYS A 149 35.09 21.87 39.33
C LYS A 149 35.19 23.36 39.61
N LYS A 150 34.45 24.21 38.90
CA LYS A 150 34.47 25.66 39.08
C LYS A 150 33.72 26.09 40.35
N VAL A 151 32.78 25.28 40.82
CA VAL A 151 32.13 25.44 42.13
C VAL A 151 33.07 25.00 43.25
N GLU A 152 33.71 23.82 43.15
CA GLU A 152 34.71 23.36 44.13
C GLU A 152 35.93 24.30 44.24
N GLU A 153 36.38 24.90 43.14
CA GLU A 153 37.52 25.82 43.13
C GLU A 153 37.15 27.22 43.69
N LYS A 154 35.87 27.59 43.68
CA LYS A 154 35.34 28.78 44.36
C LYS A 154 35.23 28.54 45.87
N GLU A 155 34.71 27.40 46.30
CA GLU A 155 34.63 27.03 47.72
C GLU A 155 36.03 26.96 48.37
N LYS A 156 37.03 26.36 47.68
CA LYS A 156 38.43 26.35 48.16
C LYS A 156 39.13 27.71 48.14
N LYS A 157 38.65 28.67 47.34
CA LYS A 157 39.18 30.05 47.35
C LYS A 157 38.58 30.86 48.48
N GLU A 158 37.32 30.63 48.85
CA GLU A 158 36.67 31.27 50.00
C GLU A 158 37.31 30.80 51.32
N GLU A 159 37.60 29.50 51.50
CA GLU A 159 38.36 29.01 52.68
C GLU A 159 39.77 29.60 52.79
N LYS A 160 40.48 29.79 51.67
CA LYS A 160 41.84 30.38 51.69
C LYS A 160 41.86 31.90 51.92
N THR A 161 40.77 32.60 51.65
CA THR A 161 40.65 34.04 51.97
C THR A 161 40.37 34.28 53.46
N GLU A 162 39.68 33.37 54.14
CA GLU A 162 39.45 33.46 55.59
C GLU A 162 40.76 33.19 56.37
N GLU A 163 41.52 32.14 56.02
CA GLU A 163 42.77 31.77 56.71
C GLU A 163 43.92 32.80 56.54
N ASN A 164 43.86 33.65 55.50
CA ASN A 164 44.85 34.70 55.25
C ASN A 164 44.44 36.09 55.81
N SER A 165 43.19 36.22 56.26
CA SER A 165 42.71 37.39 57.00
C SER A 165 43.09 37.33 58.48
N GLU A 166 43.17 36.13 59.07
CA GLU A 166 43.59 35.93 60.47
C GLU A 166 45.10 36.17 60.68
N LYS A 167 45.97 35.86 59.70
CA LYS A 167 47.43 36.07 59.83
C LYS A 167 47.92 37.52 59.67
N LYS A 168 47.05 38.47 59.31
CA LYS A 168 47.40 39.89 59.18
C LYS A 168 47.02 40.73 60.39
N GLU A 169 46.16 40.25 61.29
CA GLU A 169 45.83 40.97 62.53
C GLU A 169 46.87 40.73 63.63
N ASP A 170 47.54 39.57 63.67
CA ASP A 170 48.54 39.24 64.70
C ASP A 170 49.90 39.96 64.56
N LYS A 171 50.16 40.66 63.44
CA LYS A 171 51.46 41.33 63.20
C LYS A 171 51.45 42.85 63.41
N LYS A 172 50.37 43.40 63.98
CA LYS A 172 50.22 44.84 64.25
C LYS A 172 50.24 45.20 65.75
N LEU A 173 50.60 44.24 66.61
CA LEU A 173 50.56 44.37 68.08
C LEU A 173 51.88 44.05 68.79
N GLU A 174 53.03 44.07 68.10
CA GLU A 174 54.35 44.02 68.74
C GLU A 174 55.18 45.28 68.41
#